data_AF-A0A8J4VQ91-F1
#
_entry.id   AF-A0A8J4VQ91-F1
#
_cell.length_a   1.000
_cell.length_b   1.000
_cell.length_c   1.000
_cell.angle_alpha   90.00
_cell.angle_beta   90.00
_cell.angle_gamma   90.00
#
_symmetry.space_group_name_H-M   'P 1'
#
loop_
_entity.id
_entity.type
_entity.pdbx_description
1 polymer ?
#
loop_
_entity_poly.entity_id
_entity_poly.type
_entity_poly.pdbx_seq_one_letter_code
_entity_poly.pdbx_strand_id
1 'polypeptide(L)'
;MEPEHSFKFSREQRGRYSAGGSEAATFYNSTSYWDEFVWGGAWLYHATGNSSYLQLATTPGIARRAGAFWGGPDYGVRSWDNKLAGAQVLLSRLRLFLSPGYPYEEILRTFHNQISIVMCSYLPFFTGFNRTKDGLIQLNHGRPQPLQYAVNAAFLATLYSDYLKAADTTGWYCGPNFYSTEVLRDFAKIQIDYILGKNPRKMSYIVGFGGWKWRDTSKPNPNTLVGAMAAGPDKHDGFHDVRTNYNYTEPTLAGNAGLVAALLALSGDRTTGIDKNTIFSSVPPMFPTPPPPPAPWKP
;
A
#
# COMPACT_ATOMS: atom_id res chain seq x y z
N MET A 1 -14.41 5.36 19.94
CA MET A 1 -14.00 6.75 19.66
C MET A 1 -14.13 6.95 18.17
N GLU A 2 -14.87 7.96 17.71
CA GLU A 2 -15.09 8.17 16.27
C GLU A 2 -13.80 8.66 15.57
N PRO A 3 -13.61 8.30 14.28
CA PRO A 3 -12.36 8.57 13.57
C PRO A 3 -12.05 10.07 13.46
N GLU A 4 -13.06 10.94 13.35
CA GLU A 4 -12.87 12.39 13.35
C GLU A 4 -12.32 12.92 14.69
N HIS A 5 -12.80 12.39 15.83
CA HIS A 5 -12.32 12.76 17.16
C HIS A 5 -10.86 12.33 17.37
N SER A 6 -10.50 11.09 16.99
CA SER A 6 -9.11 10.62 17.05
C SER A 6 -8.19 11.45 16.15
N PHE A 7 -8.64 11.81 14.95
CA PHE A 7 -7.86 12.64 14.03
C PHE A 7 -7.69 14.07 14.55
N LYS A 8 -8.74 14.68 15.08
CA LYS A 8 -8.67 16.00 15.76
C LYS A 8 -7.65 15.98 16.90
N PHE A 9 -7.76 15.00 17.81
CA PHE A 9 -6.81 14.83 18.91
C PHE A 9 -5.36 14.72 18.41
N SER A 10 -5.09 13.88 17.40
CA SER A 10 -3.74 13.72 16.85
C SER A 10 -3.16 15.00 16.21
N ARG A 11 -4.02 15.88 15.68
CA ARG A 11 -3.60 17.18 15.10
C ARG A 11 -3.24 18.22 16.16
N GLU A 12 -3.90 18.16 17.31
CA GLU A 12 -3.72 19.05 18.47
C GLU A 12 -2.52 18.59 19.31
N GLN A 13 -2.43 17.30 19.63
CA GLN A 13 -1.37 16.68 20.43
C GLN A 13 -0.35 15.98 19.53
N ARG A 14 0.53 16.76 18.88
CA ARG A 14 1.49 16.23 17.90
C ARG A 14 2.71 15.59 18.57
N GLY A 15 2.94 14.33 18.27
CA GLY A 15 4.13 13.59 18.68
C GLY A 15 4.13 12.19 18.08
N ARG A 16 5.28 11.53 18.12
CA ARG A 16 5.34 10.07 17.89
C ARG A 16 4.91 9.40 19.19
N TYR A 17 4.01 8.42 19.13
CA TYR A 17 3.59 7.69 20.34
C TYR A 17 4.74 6.95 21.02
N SER A 18 5.78 6.56 20.26
CA SER A 18 6.99 5.89 20.74
C SER A 18 8.08 6.85 21.23
N ALA A 19 7.84 8.16 21.24
CA ALA A 19 8.81 9.15 21.70
C ALA A 19 9.18 8.92 23.18
N GLY A 20 10.46 9.12 23.52
CA GLY A 20 10.96 8.90 24.88
C GLY A 20 11.21 7.45 25.27
N GLY A 21 11.06 6.48 24.36
CA GLY A 21 11.39 5.08 24.64
C GLY A 21 10.33 4.34 25.45
N SER A 22 9.05 4.63 25.21
CA SER A 22 7.92 3.84 25.72
C SER A 22 8.11 2.34 25.46
N GLU A 23 7.56 1.45 26.29
CA GLU A 23 7.63 -0.01 26.11
C GLU A 23 7.22 -0.48 24.70
N ALA A 24 6.20 0.16 24.10
CA ALA A 24 5.78 -0.11 22.73
C ALA A 24 6.89 0.13 21.68
N ALA A 25 7.82 1.05 21.93
CA ALA A 25 8.94 1.39 21.05
C ALA A 25 9.94 0.23 20.87
N THR A 26 9.99 -0.71 21.82
CA THR A 26 10.84 -1.91 21.71
C THR A 26 10.37 -2.86 20.61
N PHE A 27 9.08 -2.83 20.26
CA PHE A 27 8.45 -3.72 19.27
C PHE A 27 8.00 -2.96 18.01
N TYR A 28 7.38 -1.79 18.21
CA TYR A 28 6.83 -0.91 17.19
C TYR A 28 7.33 0.52 17.48
N ASN A 29 8.50 0.87 16.95
CA ASN A 29 9.01 2.24 17.03
C ASN A 29 8.55 3.06 15.83
N SER A 30 7.70 4.07 16.03
CA SER A 30 7.28 5.00 14.97
C SER A 30 8.49 5.79 14.45
N THR A 31 8.70 5.80 13.12
CA THR A 31 9.68 6.69 12.47
C THR A 31 9.14 8.11 12.36
N SER A 32 7.86 8.24 12.00
CA SER A 32 7.17 9.50 11.73
C SER A 32 5.71 9.43 12.20
N TYR A 33 5.00 10.56 12.11
CA TYR A 33 3.55 10.67 12.21
C TYR A 33 2.94 11.46 11.02
N TRP A 34 3.77 11.96 10.09
CA TRP A 34 3.35 12.90 9.06
C TRP A 34 2.64 12.22 7.90
N ASP A 35 3.03 11.01 7.55
CA ASP A 35 2.38 10.19 6.53
C ASP A 35 1.04 9.61 7.03
N GLU A 36 0.85 9.42 8.34
CA GLU A 36 -0.47 9.17 8.94
C GLU A 36 -1.42 10.35 8.77
N PHE A 37 -0.95 11.60 8.80
CA PHE A 37 -1.83 12.74 8.51
C PHE A 37 -2.26 12.77 7.04
N VAL A 38 -1.38 12.41 6.09
CA VAL A 38 -1.74 12.30 4.67
C VAL A 38 -2.74 11.14 4.47
N TRP A 39 -2.48 9.99 5.08
CA TRP A 39 -3.32 8.80 5.00
C TRP A 39 -4.70 9.00 5.66
N GLY A 40 -4.72 9.47 6.90
CA GLY A 40 -5.95 9.72 7.66
C GLY A 40 -6.78 10.86 7.05
N GLY A 41 -6.13 11.94 6.60
CA GLY A 41 -6.80 13.02 5.88
C GLY A 41 -7.41 12.55 4.56
N ALA A 42 -6.70 11.71 3.80
CA ALA A 42 -7.24 11.11 2.59
C ALA A 42 -8.46 10.22 2.88
N TRP A 43 -8.41 9.34 3.88
CA TRP A 43 -9.55 8.47 4.22
C TRP A 43 -10.75 9.23 4.78
N LEU A 44 -10.54 10.17 5.69
CA LEU A 44 -11.62 11.01 6.22
C LEU A 44 -12.28 11.83 5.12
N TYR A 45 -11.51 12.32 4.15
CA TYR A 45 -12.09 13.00 2.99
C TYR A 45 -13.03 12.08 2.18
N HIS A 46 -12.61 10.84 1.86
CA HIS A 46 -13.47 9.89 1.14
C HIS A 46 -14.73 9.51 1.95
N ALA A 47 -14.60 9.39 3.28
CA ALA A 47 -15.71 9.01 4.16
C ALA A 47 -16.74 10.14 4.38
N THR A 48 -16.32 11.41 4.36
CA THR A 48 -17.13 12.56 4.83
C THR A 48 -17.41 13.62 3.75
N GLY A 49 -16.65 13.63 2.65
CA GLY A 49 -16.65 14.71 1.66
C GLY A 49 -16.07 16.04 2.14
N ASN A 50 -15.65 16.16 3.40
CA ASN A 50 -15.21 17.41 4.00
C ASN A 50 -13.84 17.85 3.45
N SER A 51 -13.84 18.88 2.61
CA SER A 51 -12.67 19.39 1.87
C SER A 51 -11.51 19.86 2.75
N SER A 52 -11.74 20.13 4.05
CA SER A 52 -10.67 20.47 5.00
C SER A 52 -9.70 19.31 5.24
N TYR A 53 -10.18 18.06 5.16
CA TYR A 53 -9.32 16.87 5.26
C TYR A 53 -8.46 16.69 4.01
N LEU A 54 -9.02 16.93 2.82
CA LEU A 54 -8.26 16.92 1.57
C LEU A 54 -7.19 18.03 1.57
N GLN A 55 -7.55 19.26 1.94
CA GLN A 55 -6.63 20.39 2.01
C GLN A 55 -5.45 20.11 2.95
N LEU A 56 -5.69 19.42 4.06
CA LEU A 56 -4.64 19.00 4.98
C LEU A 56 -3.74 17.92 4.34
N ALA A 57 -4.33 16.87 3.73
CA ALA A 57 -3.60 15.80 3.07
C ALA A 57 -2.75 16.30 1.90
N THR A 58 -3.21 17.32 1.17
CA THR A 58 -2.49 17.98 0.07
C THR A 58 -1.68 19.20 0.51
N THR A 59 -1.47 19.45 1.80
CA THR A 59 -0.65 20.58 2.25
C THR A 59 0.83 20.32 1.92
N PRO A 60 1.52 21.17 1.12
CA PRO A 60 2.90 20.92 0.69
C PRO A 60 3.90 20.72 1.85
N GLY A 61 3.71 21.44 2.96
CA GLY A 61 4.52 21.30 4.17
C GLY A 61 4.31 19.98 4.92
N ILE A 62 3.12 19.36 4.81
CA ILE A 62 2.85 18.04 5.38
C ILE A 62 3.45 16.97 4.46
N ALA A 63 3.18 17.04 3.15
CA ALA A 63 3.80 16.17 2.15
C ALA A 63 5.33 16.11 2.28
N ARG A 64 5.99 17.26 2.46
CA ARG A 64 7.46 17.35 2.64
C ARG A 64 7.96 16.62 3.88
N ARG A 65 7.23 16.68 4.99
CA ARG A 65 7.59 16.01 6.25
C ARG A 65 7.17 14.54 6.29
N ALA A 66 6.17 14.15 5.51
CA ALA A 66 5.77 12.77 5.25
C ALA A 66 6.73 12.00 4.34
N GLY A 67 7.86 12.59 3.93
CA GLY A 67 8.83 11.97 3.04
C GLY A 67 8.54 12.11 1.54
N ALA A 68 7.43 12.74 1.13
CA ALA A 68 6.95 12.67 -0.26
C ALA A 68 8.00 13.04 -1.32
N PHE A 69 8.70 14.15 -1.13
CA PHE A 69 9.69 14.68 -2.10
C PHE A 69 11.12 14.16 -1.88
N TRP A 70 11.32 13.19 -0.98
CA TRP A 70 12.65 12.67 -0.63
C TRP A 70 12.92 11.36 -1.35
N GLY A 71 14.13 11.19 -1.89
CA GLY A 71 14.63 9.88 -2.30
C GLY A 71 15.20 9.12 -1.11
N GLY A 72 15.23 7.79 -1.18
CA GLY A 72 15.81 6.93 -0.16
C GLY A 72 15.66 5.44 -0.51
N PRO A 73 16.40 4.55 0.17
CA PRO A 73 16.32 3.11 -0.08
C PRO A 73 14.91 2.57 0.20
N ASP A 74 14.30 2.93 1.33
CA ASP A 74 12.95 2.51 1.72
C ASP A 74 11.83 3.36 1.04
N TYR A 75 12.12 4.18 0.02
CA TYR A 75 11.10 5.02 -0.63
C TYR A 75 10.13 4.16 -1.46
N GLY A 76 8.82 4.37 -1.26
CA GLY A 76 7.79 3.54 -1.89
C GLY A 76 7.51 2.23 -1.15
N VAL A 77 8.17 1.96 -0.02
CA VAL A 77 7.90 0.77 0.81
C VAL A 77 6.74 1.05 1.77
N ARG A 78 5.60 0.37 1.57
CA ARG A 78 4.44 0.43 2.46
C ARG A 78 4.59 -0.60 3.59
N SER A 79 4.46 -0.15 4.84
CA SER A 79 4.60 -1.00 6.03
C SER A 79 3.61 -0.60 7.13
N TRP A 80 3.65 -1.24 8.30
CA TRP A 80 2.87 -0.76 9.45
C TRP A 80 3.31 0.66 9.89
N ASP A 81 4.56 1.06 9.62
CA ASP A 81 5.17 2.34 9.99
C ASP A 81 4.98 3.40 8.90
N ASN A 82 5.32 3.12 7.63
CA ASN A 82 5.23 4.10 6.53
C ASN A 82 3.94 3.93 5.70
N LYS A 83 3.13 4.98 5.63
CA LYS A 83 1.82 5.06 4.94
C LYS A 83 1.88 5.79 3.59
N LEU A 84 2.96 6.51 3.30
CA LEU A 84 3.07 7.44 2.18
C LEU A 84 2.68 6.81 0.84
N ALA A 85 3.26 5.66 0.47
CA ALA A 85 3.00 5.00 -0.81
C ALA A 85 1.51 4.62 -1.00
N GLY A 86 0.85 4.19 0.09
CA GLY A 86 -0.58 3.88 0.06
C GLY A 86 -1.43 5.15 -0.07
N ALA A 87 -1.04 6.22 0.62
CA ALA A 87 -1.71 7.51 0.51
C ALA A 87 -1.54 8.14 -0.89
N GLN A 88 -0.38 8.00 -1.52
CA GLN A 88 -0.13 8.43 -2.90
C GLN A 88 -0.98 7.65 -3.91
N VAL A 89 -1.18 6.33 -3.76
CA VAL A 89 -2.12 5.54 -4.57
C VAL A 89 -3.56 6.05 -4.38
N LEU A 90 -4.00 6.24 -3.13
CA LEU A 90 -5.37 6.69 -2.82
C LEU A 90 -5.64 8.11 -3.36
N LEU A 91 -4.71 9.04 -3.21
CA LEU A 91 -4.84 10.40 -3.73
C LEU A 91 -4.65 10.48 -5.26
N SER A 92 -3.93 9.53 -5.86
CA SER A 92 -3.91 9.37 -7.32
C SER A 92 -5.29 8.97 -7.87
N ARG A 93 -6.04 8.10 -7.16
CA ARG A 93 -7.43 7.76 -7.52
C ARG A 93 -8.30 9.01 -7.61
N LEU A 94 -8.20 9.87 -6.59
CA LEU A 94 -8.95 11.12 -6.50
C LEU A 94 -8.65 12.04 -7.68
N ARG A 95 -7.37 12.18 -8.04
CA ARG A 95 -6.95 12.96 -9.20
C ARG A 95 -7.51 12.39 -10.50
N LEU A 96 -7.36 11.08 -10.72
CA LEU A 96 -7.76 10.41 -11.95
C LEU A 96 -9.27 10.43 -12.19
N PHE A 97 -10.09 10.32 -11.14
CA PHE A 97 -11.55 10.17 -11.29
C PHE A 97 -12.37 11.42 -10.98
N LEU A 98 -11.95 12.27 -10.03
CA LEU A 98 -12.69 13.51 -9.69
C LEU A 98 -11.99 14.79 -10.17
N SER A 99 -10.67 14.76 -10.43
CA SER A 99 -9.90 15.90 -10.94
C SER A 99 -10.21 17.24 -10.22
N PRO A 100 -9.98 17.34 -8.90
CA PRO A 100 -10.41 18.47 -8.06
C PRO A 100 -9.80 19.83 -8.40
N GLY A 101 -8.82 19.90 -9.31
CA GLY A 101 -8.23 21.17 -9.75
C GLY A 101 -7.50 21.94 -8.64
N TYR A 102 -7.49 23.26 -8.75
CA TYR A 102 -6.87 24.16 -7.78
C TYR A 102 -7.65 24.20 -6.45
N PRO A 103 -7.00 24.23 -5.27
CA PRO A 103 -5.55 24.28 -5.02
C PRO A 103 -4.86 22.90 -4.92
N TYR A 104 -5.58 21.81 -5.15
CA TYR A 104 -5.12 20.45 -4.85
C TYR A 104 -4.18 19.86 -5.91
N GLU A 105 -4.36 20.23 -7.18
CA GLU A 105 -3.75 19.59 -8.35
C GLU A 105 -2.21 19.54 -8.30
N GLU A 106 -1.53 20.56 -7.77
CA GLU A 106 -0.05 20.56 -7.71
C GLU A 106 0.49 19.37 -6.91
N ILE A 107 -0.06 19.14 -5.72
CA ILE A 107 0.37 18.05 -4.84
C ILE A 107 -0.20 16.70 -5.29
N LEU A 108 -1.43 16.66 -5.78
CA LEU A 108 -2.02 15.43 -6.34
C LEU A 108 -1.25 14.94 -7.57
N ARG A 109 -0.87 15.84 -8.50
CA ARG A 109 0.01 15.52 -9.64
C ARG A 109 1.36 15.03 -9.17
N THR A 110 1.92 15.63 -8.12
CA THR A 110 3.22 15.22 -7.59
C THR A 110 3.16 13.82 -6.95
N PHE A 111 2.11 13.52 -6.16
CA PHE A 111 1.86 12.18 -5.64
C PHE A 111 1.63 11.15 -6.75
N HIS A 112 0.95 11.53 -7.83
CA HIS A 112 0.75 10.68 -9.00
C HIS A 112 2.05 10.36 -9.75
N ASN A 113 2.91 11.36 -9.96
CA ASN A 113 4.24 11.16 -10.56
C ASN A 113 5.15 10.31 -9.66
N GLN A 114 5.06 10.51 -8.34
CA GLN A 114 5.85 9.74 -7.36
C GLN A 114 5.43 8.27 -7.32
N ILE A 115 4.13 7.98 -7.29
CA ILE A 115 3.69 6.58 -7.30
C ILE A 115 3.98 5.91 -8.64
N SER A 116 3.90 6.64 -9.76
CA SER A 116 4.36 6.16 -11.08
C SER A 116 5.84 5.69 -11.02
N ILE A 117 6.73 6.48 -10.40
CA ILE A 117 8.15 6.11 -10.19
C ILE A 117 8.30 4.89 -9.27
N VAL A 118 7.52 4.80 -8.19
CA VAL A 118 7.52 3.62 -7.29
C VAL A 118 7.04 2.35 -8.01
N MET A 119 6.05 2.47 -8.88
CA MET A 119 5.58 1.34 -9.70
C MET A 119 6.63 0.89 -10.71
N CYS A 120 7.46 1.81 -11.23
CA CYS A 120 8.63 1.45 -12.02
C CYS A 120 9.68 0.69 -11.19
N SER A 121 10.00 1.12 -9.96
CA SER A 121 11.03 0.44 -9.14
C SER A 121 10.62 -0.97 -8.70
N TYR A 122 9.32 -1.27 -8.66
CA TYR A 122 8.79 -2.62 -8.46
C TYR A 122 9.02 -3.57 -9.65
N LEU A 123 9.32 -3.08 -10.86
CA LEU A 123 9.56 -3.92 -12.03
C LEU A 123 11.00 -4.49 -12.08
N PRO A 124 11.21 -5.72 -12.59
CA PRO A 124 12.51 -6.40 -12.58
C PRO A 124 13.60 -5.71 -13.42
N PHE A 125 13.21 -4.84 -14.35
CA PHE A 125 14.12 -4.09 -15.22
C PHE A 125 14.82 -2.91 -14.53
N PHE A 126 14.38 -2.53 -13.31
CA PHE A 126 14.92 -1.40 -12.57
C PHE A 126 15.65 -1.87 -11.31
N THR A 127 16.79 -1.23 -11.04
CA THR A 127 17.68 -1.53 -9.90
C THR A 127 17.24 -0.86 -8.59
N GLY A 128 15.98 -0.40 -8.50
CA GLY A 128 15.47 0.28 -7.31
C GLY A 128 15.32 -0.65 -6.11
N PHE A 129 14.95 -1.91 -6.34
CA PHE A 129 14.92 -2.96 -5.33
C PHE A 129 15.62 -4.21 -5.83
N ASN A 130 16.41 -4.83 -4.96
CA ASN A 130 16.99 -6.15 -5.20
C ASN A 130 15.89 -7.22 -5.24
N ARG A 131 16.19 -8.36 -5.87
CA ARG A 131 15.35 -9.56 -5.86
C ARG A 131 16.16 -10.76 -5.42
N THR A 132 15.49 -11.75 -4.84
CA THR A 132 16.08 -13.08 -4.66
C THR A 132 16.30 -13.75 -6.02
N LYS A 133 16.97 -14.91 -6.05
CA LYS A 133 17.30 -15.59 -7.32
C LYS A 133 16.05 -15.95 -8.12
N ASP A 134 14.99 -16.31 -7.40
CA ASP A 134 13.71 -16.75 -7.96
C ASP A 134 12.62 -15.65 -7.95
N GLY A 135 13.04 -14.39 -7.82
CA GLY A 135 12.22 -13.22 -8.18
C GLY A 135 11.40 -12.56 -7.06
N LEU A 136 11.56 -12.97 -5.80
CA LEU A 136 10.96 -12.27 -4.66
C LEU A 136 11.62 -10.90 -4.47
N ILE A 137 10.82 -9.83 -4.38
CA ILE A 137 11.31 -8.45 -4.20
C ILE A 137 11.77 -8.18 -2.76
N GLN A 138 12.97 -7.63 -2.61
CA GLN A 138 13.62 -7.34 -1.32
C GLN A 138 13.42 -5.88 -0.90
N LEU A 139 12.17 -5.50 -0.67
CA LEU A 139 11.77 -4.15 -0.24
C LEU A 139 12.31 -3.75 1.14
N ASN A 140 12.75 -4.72 1.94
CA ASN A 140 13.38 -4.51 3.24
C ASN A 140 14.92 -4.60 3.18
N HIS A 141 15.50 -4.54 1.98
CA HIS A 141 16.94 -4.60 1.72
C HIS A 141 17.63 -5.86 2.29
N GLY A 142 16.94 -7.00 2.29
CA GLY A 142 17.47 -8.28 2.75
C GLY A 142 17.50 -8.45 4.28
N ARG A 143 16.80 -7.59 5.02
CA ARG A 143 16.48 -7.78 6.43
C ARG A 143 15.48 -8.95 6.62
N PRO A 144 15.19 -9.37 7.86
CA PRO A 144 14.14 -10.35 8.14
C PRO A 144 12.73 -9.91 7.71
N GLN A 145 11.81 -10.87 7.65
CA GLN A 145 10.38 -10.66 7.37
C GLN A 145 10.03 -9.96 6.03
N PRO A 146 10.58 -10.38 4.87
CA PRO A 146 10.35 -9.69 3.59
C PRO A 146 8.91 -9.79 3.07
N LEU A 147 8.16 -10.86 3.38
CA LEU A 147 6.88 -11.13 2.70
C LEU A 147 5.81 -10.08 2.99
N GLN A 148 5.80 -9.49 4.19
CA GLN A 148 4.86 -8.40 4.53
C GLN A 148 4.98 -7.20 3.59
N TYR A 149 6.19 -6.92 3.09
CA TYR A 149 6.44 -5.83 2.16
C TYR A 149 6.10 -6.25 0.73
N ALA A 150 6.44 -7.49 0.34
CA ALA A 150 6.13 -8.03 -0.98
C ALA A 150 4.62 -8.09 -1.25
N VAL A 151 3.80 -8.51 -0.29
CA VAL A 151 2.32 -8.48 -0.44
C VAL A 151 1.77 -7.06 -0.50
N ASN A 152 2.32 -6.12 0.27
CA ASN A 152 1.91 -4.72 0.21
C ASN A 152 2.23 -4.10 -1.16
N ALA A 153 3.41 -4.39 -1.73
CA ALA A 153 3.75 -3.94 -3.07
C ALA A 153 2.88 -4.59 -4.15
N ALA A 154 2.60 -5.90 -4.05
CA ALA A 154 1.70 -6.60 -4.96
C ALA A 154 0.26 -6.01 -4.93
N PHE A 155 -0.24 -5.69 -3.74
CA PHE A 155 -1.53 -5.00 -3.57
C PHE A 155 -1.53 -3.61 -4.22
N LEU A 156 -0.54 -2.76 -3.90
CA LEU A 156 -0.47 -1.40 -4.45
C LEU A 156 -0.27 -1.39 -5.98
N ALA A 157 0.51 -2.33 -6.51
CA ALA A 157 0.72 -2.50 -7.96
C ALA A 157 -0.57 -2.90 -8.69
N THR A 158 -1.33 -3.84 -8.12
CA THR A 158 -2.64 -4.25 -8.67
C THR A 158 -3.62 -3.08 -8.63
N LEU A 159 -3.72 -2.39 -7.50
CA LEU A 159 -4.64 -1.26 -7.32
C LEU A 159 -4.31 -0.07 -8.26
N TYR A 160 -3.03 0.23 -8.49
CA TYR A 160 -2.62 1.27 -9.43
C TYR A 160 -2.84 0.86 -10.89
N SER A 161 -2.59 -0.42 -11.24
CA SER A 161 -2.96 -1.01 -12.55
C SER A 161 -4.44 -0.80 -12.84
N ASP A 162 -5.31 -1.08 -11.86
CA ASP A 162 -6.75 -0.88 -11.99
C ASP A 162 -7.15 0.58 -12.11
N TYR A 163 -6.53 1.50 -11.34
CA TYR A 163 -6.84 2.92 -11.45
C TYR A 163 -6.48 3.49 -12.83
N LEU A 164 -5.36 3.06 -13.42
CA LEU A 164 -4.99 3.43 -14.78
C LEU A 164 -5.98 2.82 -15.80
N LYS A 165 -6.26 1.51 -15.73
CA LYS A 165 -7.24 0.86 -16.63
C LYS A 165 -8.63 1.51 -16.54
N ALA A 166 -9.08 1.85 -15.34
CA ALA A 166 -10.36 2.53 -15.11
C ALA A 166 -10.34 4.03 -15.49
N ALA A 167 -9.16 4.64 -15.66
CA ALA A 167 -8.99 5.97 -16.25
C ALA A 167 -8.69 5.89 -17.77
N ASP A 168 -9.09 4.78 -18.42
CA ASP A 168 -8.88 4.47 -19.84
C ASP A 168 -7.40 4.63 -20.30
N THR A 169 -6.48 4.47 -19.34
CA THR A 169 -5.04 4.63 -19.51
C THR A 169 -4.39 3.25 -19.57
N THR A 170 -3.96 2.83 -20.75
CA THR A 170 -3.49 1.47 -21.02
C THR A 170 -2.13 1.13 -20.40
N GLY A 171 -1.32 2.14 -20.07
CA GLY A 171 0.03 2.00 -19.53
C GLY A 171 0.60 3.34 -19.05
N TRP A 172 1.84 3.33 -18.57
CA TRP A 172 2.53 4.53 -18.11
C TRP A 172 4.01 4.50 -18.50
N TYR A 173 4.68 5.65 -18.39
CA TYR A 173 6.09 5.80 -18.75
C TYR A 173 7.01 5.64 -17.54
N CYS A 174 8.02 4.79 -17.68
CA CYS A 174 9.14 4.65 -16.76
C CYS A 174 10.40 5.18 -17.44
N GLY A 175 10.65 6.49 -17.28
CA GLY A 175 11.67 7.19 -18.07
C GLY A 175 11.27 7.22 -19.55
N PRO A 176 12.14 6.81 -20.49
CA PRO A 176 11.83 6.81 -21.93
C PRO A 176 10.89 5.67 -22.36
N ASN A 177 10.71 4.64 -21.51
CA ASN A 177 10.06 3.39 -21.89
C ASN A 177 8.60 3.34 -21.42
N PHE A 178 7.68 2.96 -22.32
CA PHE A 178 6.27 2.74 -22.01
C PHE A 178 6.03 1.31 -21.54
N TYR A 179 5.24 1.13 -20.49
CA TYR A 179 4.85 -0.17 -19.94
C TYR A 179 3.34 -0.30 -19.84
N SER A 180 2.79 -1.44 -20.28
CA SER A 180 1.37 -1.77 -20.10
C SER A 180 1.02 -1.91 -18.61
N THR A 181 -0.18 -1.46 -18.24
CA THR A 181 -0.79 -1.69 -16.92
C THR A 181 -0.78 -3.15 -16.47
N GLU A 182 -0.73 -4.09 -17.40
CA GLU A 182 -0.73 -5.54 -17.14
C GLU A 182 0.57 -6.02 -16.47
N VAL A 183 1.70 -5.35 -16.74
CA VAL A 183 3.00 -5.72 -16.16
C VAL A 183 2.99 -5.61 -14.63
N LEU A 184 2.19 -4.70 -14.06
CA LEU A 184 2.00 -4.60 -12.60
C LEU A 184 1.19 -5.74 -12.01
N ARG A 185 0.20 -6.25 -12.76
CA ARG A 185 -0.57 -7.44 -12.35
C ARG A 185 0.28 -8.70 -12.43
N ASP A 186 1.11 -8.81 -13.46
CA ASP A 186 2.04 -9.94 -13.60
C ASP A 186 3.09 -9.91 -12.49
N PHE A 187 3.65 -8.73 -12.17
CA PHE A 187 4.51 -8.55 -10.99
C PHE A 187 3.80 -8.99 -9.70
N ALA A 188 2.59 -8.48 -9.43
CA ALA A 188 1.83 -8.83 -8.23
C ALA A 188 1.54 -10.34 -8.15
N LYS A 189 1.15 -10.94 -9.28
CA LYS A 189 0.93 -12.39 -9.40
C LYS A 189 2.20 -13.18 -9.12
N ILE A 190 3.37 -12.78 -9.63
CA ILE A 190 4.65 -13.46 -9.34
C ILE A 190 4.94 -13.43 -7.84
N GLN A 191 4.75 -12.29 -7.15
CA GLN A 191 5.00 -12.21 -5.71
C GLN A 191 4.03 -13.09 -4.89
N ILE A 192 2.74 -13.11 -5.24
CA ILE A 192 1.75 -13.94 -4.55
C ILE A 192 1.90 -15.43 -4.87
N ASP A 193 2.15 -15.80 -6.13
CA ASP A 193 2.45 -17.17 -6.55
C ASP A 193 3.69 -17.72 -5.80
N TYR A 194 4.74 -16.90 -5.64
CA TYR A 194 5.93 -17.26 -4.86
C TYR A 194 5.57 -17.58 -3.40
N ILE A 195 4.69 -16.78 -2.78
CA ILE A 195 4.23 -16.97 -1.39
C ILE A 195 3.37 -18.24 -1.25
N LEU A 196 2.53 -18.52 -2.25
CA LEU A 196 1.65 -19.68 -2.26
C LEU A 196 2.38 -21.01 -2.53
N GLY A 197 3.53 -20.98 -3.21
CA GLY A 197 4.40 -22.15 -3.36
C GLY A 197 5.30 -22.21 -4.59
N LYS A 198 5.24 -21.23 -5.51
CA LYS A 198 6.15 -21.15 -6.68
C LYS A 198 7.50 -20.54 -6.30
N ASN A 199 8.17 -21.17 -5.34
CA ASN A 199 9.51 -20.84 -4.85
C ASN A 199 10.41 -22.09 -4.91
N PRO A 200 11.74 -21.97 -4.73
CA PRO A 200 12.68 -23.10 -4.85
C PRO A 200 12.36 -24.30 -3.96
N ARG A 201 11.68 -24.07 -2.83
CA ARG A 201 11.35 -25.08 -1.83
C ARG A 201 10.00 -25.75 -2.08
N LYS A 202 9.26 -25.28 -3.10
CA LYS A 202 7.91 -25.76 -3.49
C LYS A 202 6.93 -25.79 -2.32
N MET A 203 7.08 -24.86 -1.36
CA MET A 203 6.33 -24.83 -0.11
C MET A 203 5.51 -23.54 0.02
N SER A 204 4.30 -23.63 0.54
CA SER A 204 3.54 -22.43 0.92
C SER A 204 4.15 -21.81 2.19
N TYR A 205 4.17 -20.47 2.27
CA TYR A 205 4.53 -19.74 3.49
C TYR A 205 3.30 -19.42 4.37
N ILE A 206 2.21 -20.18 4.27
CA ILE A 206 0.98 -20.02 5.08
C ILE A 206 0.84 -21.20 6.07
N VAL A 207 0.65 -20.93 7.38
CA VAL A 207 1.22 -21.74 8.50
C VAL A 207 0.21 -22.46 9.44
N GLY A 208 0.72 -23.31 10.34
CA GLY A 208 0.06 -24.02 11.46
C GLY A 208 0.13 -23.34 12.86
N PHE A 209 -0.76 -23.67 13.81
CA PHE A 209 -0.93 -22.95 15.10
C PHE A 209 -0.49 -23.71 16.36
N GLY A 210 -0.08 -22.97 17.41
CA GLY A 210 -0.50 -23.29 18.78
C GLY A 210 0.53 -23.07 19.90
N GLY A 211 0.49 -21.90 20.55
CA GLY A 211 0.80 -21.71 21.98
C GLY A 211 2.26 -21.85 22.50
N TRP A 212 2.59 -21.05 23.52
CA TRP A 212 3.93 -20.98 24.14
C TRP A 212 4.48 -22.31 24.66
N LYS A 213 3.63 -23.23 25.14
CA LYS A 213 4.02 -24.59 25.57
C LYS A 213 4.72 -25.39 24.46
N TRP A 214 4.47 -25.05 23.20
CA TRP A 214 5.10 -25.68 22.04
C TRP A 214 6.28 -24.88 21.50
N ARG A 215 6.58 -23.66 21.98
CA ARG A 215 7.64 -22.80 21.39
C ARG A 215 8.95 -23.56 21.18
N ASP A 216 9.37 -24.29 22.21
CA ASP A 216 10.71 -24.89 22.29
C ASP A 216 10.71 -26.42 22.04
N THR A 217 9.62 -27.03 21.56
CA THR A 217 9.58 -28.48 21.27
C THR A 217 9.87 -28.80 19.80
N SER A 218 10.57 -29.91 19.54
CA SER A 218 10.77 -30.43 18.18
C SER A 218 9.53 -31.09 17.56
N LYS A 219 8.45 -31.28 18.33
CA LYS A 219 7.19 -31.82 17.81
C LYS A 219 6.48 -30.81 16.88
N PRO A 220 5.65 -31.27 15.92
CA PRO A 220 4.82 -30.41 15.08
C PRO A 220 3.92 -29.47 15.89
N ASN A 221 3.42 -28.41 15.24
CA ASN A 221 2.39 -27.55 15.83
C ASN A 221 1.12 -28.37 16.13
N PRO A 222 0.48 -28.19 17.30
CA PRO A 222 -0.67 -29.00 17.70
C PRO A 222 -1.94 -28.71 16.89
N ASN A 223 -2.03 -27.56 16.20
CA ASN A 223 -3.22 -27.09 15.48
C ASN A 223 -2.87 -26.48 14.11
N THR A 224 -3.90 -26.24 13.27
CA THR A 224 -3.92 -25.52 11.97
C THR A 224 -4.08 -23.96 12.03
N LEU A 225 -3.10 -23.07 11.76
CA LEU A 225 -3.30 -21.60 11.70
C LEU A 225 -3.72 -21.17 10.28
N VAL A 226 -4.72 -21.86 9.73
CA VAL A 226 -5.12 -21.75 8.31
C VAL A 226 -5.27 -20.27 7.92
N GLY A 227 -4.51 -19.84 6.92
CA GLY A 227 -4.53 -18.47 6.39
C GLY A 227 -3.41 -17.54 6.89
N ALA A 228 -2.65 -17.87 7.94
CA ALA A 228 -1.59 -16.99 8.43
C ALA A 228 -0.28 -17.11 7.65
N MET A 229 0.08 -16.05 6.93
CA MET A 229 1.38 -15.89 6.27
C MET A 229 2.52 -15.74 7.28
N ALA A 230 3.60 -16.50 7.10
CA ALA A 230 4.87 -16.39 7.78
C ALA A 230 5.68 -15.16 7.33
N ALA A 231 6.74 -14.85 8.07
CA ALA A 231 7.67 -13.77 7.77
C ALA A 231 8.43 -13.98 6.44
N GLY A 232 8.83 -15.22 6.14
CA GLY A 232 9.37 -15.64 4.83
C GLY A 232 10.83 -16.05 4.78
N PRO A 233 11.39 -16.26 3.56
CA PRO A 233 12.78 -16.66 3.37
C PRO A 233 13.77 -15.51 3.56
N ASP A 234 15.06 -15.83 3.57
CA ASP A 234 16.15 -14.88 3.51
C ASP A 234 16.41 -14.36 2.08
N LYS A 235 17.45 -13.52 1.95
CA LYS A 235 17.88 -12.91 0.68
C LYS A 235 18.39 -13.90 -0.39
N HIS A 236 18.54 -15.18 -0.05
CA HIS A 236 19.03 -16.27 -0.90
C HIS A 236 18.00 -17.39 -1.08
N ASP A 237 16.71 -17.10 -0.86
CA ASP A 237 15.60 -18.07 -0.93
C ASP A 237 15.70 -19.20 0.13
N GLY A 238 16.58 -19.03 1.14
CA GLY A 238 16.72 -19.93 2.27
C GLY A 238 15.57 -19.77 3.27
N PHE A 239 15.05 -20.86 3.82
CA PHE A 239 14.00 -20.82 4.83
C PHE A 239 14.22 -21.88 5.91
N HIS A 240 14.02 -21.50 7.17
CA HIS A 240 14.14 -22.39 8.31
C HIS A 240 12.81 -22.46 9.04
N ASP A 241 12.08 -23.58 8.83
CA ASP A 241 10.83 -23.86 9.53
C ASP A 241 11.12 -24.31 10.98
N VAL A 242 11.48 -23.34 11.80
CA VAL A 242 11.89 -23.52 13.19
C VAL A 242 11.12 -22.51 14.02
N ARG A 243 10.21 -22.99 14.87
CA ARG A 243 9.24 -22.17 15.62
C ARG A 243 9.83 -21.04 16.48
N THR A 244 11.08 -21.20 16.95
CA THR A 244 11.80 -20.17 17.70
C THR A 244 12.42 -19.07 16.82
N ASN A 245 12.50 -19.29 15.50
CA ASN A 245 13.15 -18.41 14.54
C ASN A 245 12.15 -17.44 13.90
N TYR A 246 11.67 -16.50 14.72
CA TYR A 246 10.67 -15.49 14.37
C TYR A 246 10.98 -14.75 13.04
N ASN A 247 12.25 -14.53 12.71
CA ASN A 247 12.69 -13.92 11.45
C ASN A 247 12.14 -14.59 10.17
N TYR A 248 11.83 -15.90 10.24
CA TYR A 248 11.29 -16.70 9.13
C TYR A 248 9.85 -17.14 9.39
N THR A 249 9.53 -17.57 10.62
CA THR A 249 8.26 -18.25 10.92
C THR A 249 7.21 -17.40 11.62
N GLU A 250 7.49 -16.13 11.97
CA GLU A 250 6.52 -15.28 12.68
C GLU A 250 5.38 -14.82 11.75
N PRO A 251 4.11 -15.12 12.07
CA PRO A 251 2.97 -14.54 11.37
C PRO A 251 2.56 -13.22 12.02
N THR A 252 2.39 -12.16 11.22
CA THR A 252 1.97 -10.84 11.72
C THR A 252 0.62 -10.42 11.14
N LEU A 253 -0.20 -9.71 11.94
CA LEU A 253 -1.47 -9.15 11.45
C LEU A 253 -1.25 -8.17 10.29
N ALA A 254 -0.17 -7.38 10.35
CA ALA A 254 0.20 -6.43 9.31
C ALA A 254 0.53 -7.12 7.97
N GLY A 255 1.30 -8.21 7.98
CA GLY A 255 1.57 -9.00 6.78
C GLY A 255 0.31 -9.67 6.23
N ASN A 256 -0.54 -10.21 7.08
CA ASN A 256 -1.78 -10.86 6.65
C ASN A 256 -2.83 -9.88 6.10
N ALA A 257 -2.89 -8.64 6.62
CA ALA A 257 -3.74 -7.59 6.04
C ALA A 257 -3.34 -7.27 4.59
N GLY A 258 -2.04 -7.18 4.30
CA GLY A 258 -1.53 -7.02 2.94
C GLY A 258 -1.81 -8.22 2.05
N LEU A 259 -1.66 -9.45 2.57
CA LEU A 259 -1.97 -10.69 1.83
C LEU A 259 -3.46 -10.75 1.42
N VAL A 260 -4.39 -10.52 2.36
CA VAL A 260 -5.83 -10.54 2.07
C VAL A 260 -6.19 -9.47 1.03
N ALA A 261 -5.64 -8.27 1.16
CA ALA A 261 -5.87 -7.19 0.20
C ALA A 261 -5.33 -7.53 -1.20
N ALA A 262 -4.14 -8.13 -1.30
CA ALA A 262 -3.56 -8.58 -2.57
C ALA A 262 -4.35 -9.73 -3.21
N LEU A 263 -4.76 -10.73 -2.42
CA LEU A 263 -5.57 -11.86 -2.90
C LEU A 263 -6.93 -11.39 -3.43
N LEU A 264 -7.61 -10.50 -2.71
CA LEU A 264 -8.88 -9.92 -3.17
C LEU A 264 -8.70 -9.14 -4.48
N ALA A 265 -7.69 -8.27 -4.56
CA ALA A 265 -7.39 -7.49 -5.76
C ALA A 265 -7.02 -8.35 -6.99
N LEU A 266 -6.38 -9.50 -6.78
CA LEU A 266 -6.08 -10.47 -7.85
C LEU A 266 -7.25 -11.41 -8.18
N SER A 267 -8.21 -11.58 -7.27
CA SER A 267 -9.39 -12.45 -7.46
C SER A 267 -10.54 -11.80 -8.23
N GLY A 268 -10.55 -10.48 -8.36
CA GLY A 268 -11.52 -9.77 -9.20
C GLY A 268 -11.39 -10.18 -10.66
N ASP A 269 -12.52 -10.46 -11.31
CA ASP A 269 -12.50 -10.88 -12.71
C ASP A 269 -11.95 -9.75 -13.60
N ARG A 270 -11.23 -10.11 -14.66
CA ARG A 270 -10.68 -9.15 -15.63
C ARG A 270 -11.76 -8.34 -16.36
N THR A 271 -13.02 -8.79 -16.27
CA THR A 271 -14.21 -8.14 -16.83
C THR A 271 -14.85 -7.13 -15.87
N THR A 272 -14.70 -7.32 -14.55
CA THR A 272 -15.27 -6.44 -13.53
C THR A 272 -14.29 -5.30 -13.23
N GLY A 273 -14.46 -4.17 -13.92
CA GLY A 273 -13.68 -2.96 -13.65
C GLY A 273 -13.92 -2.41 -12.23
N ILE A 274 -12.97 -1.63 -11.70
CA ILE A 274 -13.14 -0.96 -10.41
C ILE A 274 -14.36 -0.04 -10.44
N ASP A 275 -15.20 -0.16 -9.41
CA ASP A 275 -16.25 0.81 -9.10
C ASP A 275 -15.62 2.19 -8.85
N LYS A 276 -15.82 3.09 -9.82
CA LYS A 276 -15.29 4.46 -9.79
C LYS A 276 -16.03 5.33 -8.77
N ASN A 277 -17.27 4.98 -8.40
CA ASN A 277 -18.25 5.90 -7.80
C ASN A 277 -18.45 5.66 -6.30
N THR A 278 -18.58 4.40 -5.84
CA THR A 278 -19.01 4.12 -4.45
C THR A 278 -18.02 4.65 -3.40
N ILE A 279 -16.71 4.70 -3.69
CA ILE A 279 -15.71 5.29 -2.76
C ILE A 279 -15.87 6.81 -2.58
N PHE A 280 -16.61 7.47 -3.48
CA PHE A 280 -16.89 8.89 -3.46
C PHE A 280 -18.36 9.19 -3.11
N SER A 281 -19.13 8.23 -2.60
CA SER A 281 -20.56 8.42 -2.28
C SER A 281 -20.83 9.56 -1.30
N SER A 282 -19.89 9.83 -0.39
CA SER A 282 -19.95 10.94 0.56
C SER A 282 -19.34 12.25 0.05
N VAL A 283 -18.71 12.24 -1.14
CA VAL A 283 -18.02 13.40 -1.70
C VAL A 283 -19.02 14.23 -2.52
N PRO A 284 -19.27 15.51 -2.18
CA PRO A 284 -20.18 16.36 -2.95
C PRO A 284 -19.59 16.66 -4.34
N PRO A 285 -20.43 16.94 -5.36
CA PRO A 285 -19.96 17.38 -6.67
C PRO A 285 -19.04 18.60 -6.56
N MET A 286 -17.80 18.46 -7.05
CA MET A 286 -16.78 19.52 -6.95
C MET A 286 -17.04 20.72 -7.85
N PHE A 287 -17.84 20.52 -8.90
CA PHE A 287 -18.26 21.55 -9.84
C PHE A 287 -19.78 21.67 -9.81
N PRO A 288 -20.34 22.89 -9.92
CA PRO A 288 -21.77 23.04 -10.16
C PRO A 288 -22.14 22.35 -11.47
N THR A 289 -23.31 21.69 -11.52
CA THR A 289 -23.84 21.17 -12.78
C THR A 289 -23.89 22.30 -13.81
N PRO A 290 -23.47 22.08 -15.06
CA PRO A 290 -23.62 23.08 -16.11
C PRO A 290 -25.08 23.57 -16.15
N PRO A 291 -25.33 24.88 -16.35
CA PRO A 291 -26.69 25.36 -16.52
C PRO A 291 -27.32 24.62 -17.72
N PRO A 292 -28.64 24.34 -17.69
CA PRO A 292 -29.32 23.72 -18.81
C PRO A 292 -29.09 24.56 -20.08
N PRO A 293 -28.97 23.92 -21.26
CA PRO A 293 -28.76 24.64 -22.51
C PRO A 293 -29.85 25.70 -22.70
N PRO A 294 -29.51 26.89 -23.23
CA PRO A 294 -30.50 27.95 -23.45
C PRO A 294 -31.63 27.43 -24.33
N ALA A 295 -32.86 27.88 -24.04
CA ALA A 295 -34.04 27.47 -24.78
C ALA A 295 -33.83 27.69 -26.29
N PRO A 296 -34.27 26.78 -27.16
CA PRO A 296 -34.12 26.93 -28.61
C PRO A 296 -34.66 28.28 -29.07
N TRP A 297 -33.81 29.05 -29.75
CA TRP A 297 -34.18 30.38 -30.24
C TRP A 297 -35.37 30.25 -31.20
N LYS A 298 -36.47 30.91 -30.86
CA LYS A 298 -37.64 31.03 -31.74
C LYS A 298 -37.53 32.38 -32.47
N PRO A 299 -37.44 32.38 -33.81
CA PRO A 299 -37.55 33.62 -34.61
C PRO A 299 -38.92 34.29 -34.44
#